data_AF-A0A7S4AY14-F1
#
_entry.id   AF-A0A7S4AY14-F1
#
_cell.length_a   1.000
_cell.length_b   1.000
_cell.length_c   1.000
_cell.angle_alpha   90.00
_cell.angle_beta   90.00
_cell.angle_gamma   90.00
#
_symmetry.space_group_name_H-M   'P 1'
#
loop_
_entity.id
_entity.type
_entity.pdbx_description
1 polymer ?
#
loop_
_entity_poly.entity_id
_entity_poly.type
_entity_poly.pdbx_seq_one_letter_code
_entity_poly.pdbx_strand_id
1 'polypeptide(L)'
;GSTLKLVDFGSAQRVGVTATPAHTRRYCPPELAARIAERRSHEPIVMRPQFDSWAAGLLVYELLAGRPFFGESVEYWDIATSADTALQARLKELPEGTISDPQARLLKCMIRLQPDLRSTAHDLSEKKVFSSADDTFDRKKLEVAAFFCDPRRDLGLMREIELLLSVFVDNRRKQVIPAATLSSVANVFDRGFLPRVISFSGHQFCGHLLFEKEGPGSSSHGALPTADDLISLLCPQRAPELQIVFLNACKTEALSHEVHRALPHLSFVCWRTLALNAAAKVFSLGFYEALARGERVPVDTAFEAGRARLLRAGYKEGDPEDHLHHPDHPHPKTDFRRCPDGAWRKCWGCNPPVHGQPVLVIRGKSHPEYVAFTPTAV
;
A
#
# COMPACT_ATOMS: atom_id res chain seq x y z
N GLY A 1 -29.90 -11.15 -9.53
CA GLY A 1 -28.64 -11.24 -10.30
C GLY A 1 -28.87 -12.16 -11.47
N SER A 2 -28.53 -11.71 -12.68
CA SER A 2 -28.62 -12.55 -13.88
C SER A 2 -27.54 -13.63 -13.82
N THR A 3 -27.88 -14.88 -14.07
CA THR A 3 -26.91 -15.99 -14.12
C THR A 3 -26.46 -16.22 -15.55
N LEU A 4 -25.15 -16.15 -15.82
CA LEU A 4 -24.56 -16.57 -17.09
C LEU A 4 -24.19 -18.06 -17.02
N LYS A 5 -24.50 -18.81 -18.08
CA LYS A 5 -24.18 -20.24 -18.21
C LYS A 5 -23.55 -20.50 -19.57
N LEU A 6 -22.45 -21.25 -19.59
CA LEU A 6 -21.88 -21.78 -20.84
C LEU A 6 -22.72 -22.98 -21.29
N VAL A 7 -22.98 -23.08 -22.59
CA VAL A 7 -23.82 -24.12 -23.22
C VAL A 7 -23.11 -24.67 -24.46
N ASP A 8 -23.73 -25.68 -25.08
CA ASP A 8 -23.25 -26.31 -26.32
C ASP A 8 -21.88 -27.01 -26.20
N PHE A 9 -21.83 -28.05 -25.37
CA PHE A 9 -20.62 -28.86 -25.15
C PHE A 9 -20.43 -29.97 -26.21
N GLY A 10 -21.15 -29.94 -27.34
CA GLY A 10 -21.12 -30.99 -28.36
C GLY A 10 -19.76 -31.15 -29.06
N SER A 11 -18.94 -30.10 -29.05
CA SER A 11 -17.58 -30.07 -29.61
C SER A 11 -16.47 -30.18 -28.55
N ALA A 12 -16.81 -30.33 -27.27
CA ALA A 12 -15.84 -30.32 -26.19
C ALA A 12 -14.86 -31.50 -26.28
N GLN A 13 -13.58 -31.21 -26.05
CA GLN A 13 -12.51 -32.21 -26.05
C GLN A 13 -11.71 -32.13 -24.75
N ARG A 14 -11.06 -33.23 -24.37
CA ARG A 14 -10.14 -33.22 -23.23
C ARG A 14 -8.86 -32.47 -23.58
N VAL A 15 -8.31 -31.72 -22.63
CA VAL A 15 -7.01 -31.05 -22.81
C VAL A 15 -5.93 -32.10 -23.08
N GLY A 16 -5.04 -31.83 -24.04
CA GLY A 16 -3.92 -32.69 -24.40
C GLY A 16 -4.23 -33.77 -25.43
N VAL A 17 -5.49 -34.01 -25.79
CA VAL A 17 -5.84 -34.97 -26.84
C VAL A 17 -5.62 -34.37 -28.22
N THR A 18 -5.29 -35.21 -29.19
CA THR A 18 -5.18 -34.79 -30.59
C THR A 18 -6.52 -34.98 -31.29
N ALA A 19 -7.11 -33.91 -31.81
CA ALA A 19 -8.41 -33.95 -32.50
C ALA A 19 -8.52 -32.87 -33.57
N THR A 20 -9.56 -32.95 -34.41
CA THR A 20 -9.94 -31.89 -35.36
C THR A 20 -11.00 -31.02 -34.70
N PRO A 21 -10.68 -29.79 -34.27
CA PRO A 21 -11.59 -28.96 -33.49
C PRO A 21 -12.69 -28.38 -34.39
N ALA A 22 -13.94 -28.58 -33.99
CA ALA A 22 -15.06 -27.83 -34.53
C ALA A 22 -14.94 -26.37 -34.08
N HIS A 23 -15.19 -25.43 -34.98
CA HIS A 23 -15.05 -24.00 -34.69
C HIS A 23 -15.92 -23.16 -35.62
N THR A 24 -16.29 -21.99 -35.15
CA THR A 24 -16.83 -20.92 -36.00
C THR A 24 -15.66 -20.08 -36.50
N ARG A 25 -15.59 -19.82 -37.82
CA ARG A 25 -14.45 -19.17 -38.47
C ARG A 25 -13.97 -17.90 -37.76
N ARG A 26 -14.87 -16.97 -37.44
CA ARG A 26 -14.52 -15.68 -36.82
C ARG A 26 -13.99 -15.77 -35.39
N TYR A 27 -14.09 -16.93 -34.73
CA TYR A 27 -13.53 -17.19 -33.41
C TYR A 27 -12.37 -18.21 -33.44
N CYS A 28 -11.95 -18.63 -34.64
CA CYS A 28 -10.85 -19.57 -34.83
C CYS A 28 -9.54 -18.97 -34.29
N PRO A 29 -8.75 -19.70 -33.50
CA PRO A 29 -7.46 -19.22 -33.04
C PRO A 29 -6.39 -19.30 -34.16
N PRO A 30 -5.36 -18.43 -34.16
CA PRO A 30 -4.39 -18.31 -35.25
C PRO A 30 -3.65 -19.60 -35.57
N GLU A 31 -3.31 -20.38 -34.56
CA GLU A 31 -2.63 -21.67 -34.70
C GLU A 31 -3.45 -22.73 -35.46
N LEU A 32 -4.78 -22.66 -35.36
CA LEU A 32 -5.68 -23.52 -36.12
C LEU A 32 -5.93 -22.94 -37.51
N ALA A 33 -6.12 -21.63 -37.60
CA ALA A 33 -6.32 -20.93 -38.86
C ALA A 33 -5.15 -21.12 -39.83
N ALA A 34 -3.91 -21.06 -39.34
CA ALA A 34 -2.70 -21.32 -40.12
C ALA A 34 -2.72 -22.72 -40.76
N ARG A 35 -3.05 -23.76 -39.98
CA ARG A 35 -3.14 -25.13 -40.50
C ARG A 35 -4.21 -25.29 -41.56
N ILE A 36 -5.38 -24.67 -41.37
CA ILE A 36 -6.47 -24.74 -42.34
C ILE A 36 -6.08 -24.01 -43.63
N ALA A 37 -5.46 -22.83 -43.53
CA ALA A 37 -4.99 -22.05 -44.66
C ALA A 37 -3.93 -22.81 -45.49
N GLU A 38 -3.06 -23.57 -44.83
CA GLU A 38 -2.06 -24.45 -45.46
C GLU A 38 -2.67 -25.74 -46.05
N ARG A 39 -4.00 -25.86 -46.11
CA ARG A 39 -4.75 -27.06 -46.55
C ARG A 39 -4.45 -28.32 -45.73
N ARG A 40 -4.01 -28.15 -44.48
CA ARG A 40 -3.83 -29.21 -43.49
C ARG A 40 -5.04 -29.33 -42.56
N SER A 41 -6.24 -29.00 -43.05
CA SER A 41 -7.49 -28.96 -42.28
C SER A 41 -7.87 -30.30 -41.65
N HIS A 42 -7.37 -31.41 -42.20
CA HIS A 42 -7.59 -32.76 -41.67
C HIS A 42 -6.53 -33.22 -40.67
N GLU A 43 -5.45 -32.46 -40.46
CA GLU A 43 -4.41 -32.83 -39.50
C GLU A 43 -4.87 -32.55 -38.07
N PRO A 44 -4.93 -33.57 -37.20
CA PRO A 44 -5.28 -33.40 -35.80
C PRO A 44 -4.30 -32.43 -35.10
N ILE A 45 -4.83 -31.60 -34.19
CA ILE A 45 -4.04 -30.70 -33.33
C ILE A 45 -4.23 -31.07 -31.87
N VAL A 46 -3.20 -30.86 -31.06
CA VAL A 46 -3.27 -31.05 -29.61
C VAL A 46 -4.14 -29.97 -29.00
N MET A 47 -5.22 -30.37 -28.33
CA MET A 47 -6.17 -29.48 -27.68
C MET A 47 -5.53 -28.78 -26.49
N ARG A 48 -5.65 -27.44 -26.43
CA ARG A 48 -5.07 -26.61 -25.36
C ARG A 48 -6.12 -25.61 -24.84
N PRO A 49 -6.11 -25.25 -23.55
CA PRO A 49 -7.05 -24.27 -22.99
C PRO A 49 -6.99 -22.89 -23.68
N GLN A 50 -5.85 -22.57 -24.29
CA GLN A 50 -5.63 -21.29 -24.97
C GLN A 50 -6.54 -21.09 -26.18
N PHE A 51 -7.09 -22.15 -26.77
CA PHE A 51 -8.09 -22.05 -27.84
C PHE A 51 -9.33 -21.30 -27.31
N ASP A 52 -9.80 -21.67 -26.12
CA ASP A 52 -10.96 -21.06 -25.48
C ASP A 52 -10.65 -19.65 -25.00
N SER A 53 -9.45 -19.40 -24.46
CA SER A 53 -9.03 -18.05 -24.06
C SER A 53 -9.06 -17.07 -25.24
N TRP A 54 -8.67 -17.52 -26.44
CA TRP A 54 -8.74 -16.71 -27.65
C TRP A 54 -10.19 -16.39 -28.03
N ALA A 55 -11.03 -17.42 -28.16
CA ALA A 55 -12.44 -17.24 -28.53
C ALA A 55 -13.17 -16.35 -27.52
N ALA A 56 -12.94 -16.56 -26.22
CA ALA A 56 -13.46 -15.71 -25.16
C ALA A 56 -12.96 -14.27 -25.25
N GLY A 57 -11.68 -14.06 -25.61
CA GLY A 57 -11.13 -12.72 -25.81
C GLY A 57 -11.82 -11.96 -26.92
N LEU A 58 -12.11 -12.63 -28.04
CA LEU A 58 -12.87 -12.05 -29.16
C LEU A 58 -14.33 -11.75 -28.77
N LEU A 59 -14.97 -12.60 -27.95
CA LEU A 59 -16.30 -12.34 -27.40
C LEU A 59 -16.31 -11.15 -26.44
N VAL A 60 -15.33 -11.04 -25.55
CA VAL A 60 -15.19 -9.88 -24.65
C VAL A 60 -14.98 -8.60 -25.46
N TYR A 61 -14.15 -8.64 -26.50
CA TYR A 61 -14.02 -7.51 -27.41
C TYR A 61 -15.36 -7.15 -28.05
N GLU A 62 -16.10 -8.13 -28.58
CA GLU A 62 -17.38 -7.91 -29.24
C GLU A 62 -18.43 -7.29 -28.31
N LEU A 63 -18.50 -7.74 -27.06
CA LEU A 63 -19.36 -7.16 -26.02
C LEU A 63 -18.99 -5.72 -25.68
N LEU A 64 -17.70 -5.40 -25.61
CA LEU A 64 -17.22 -4.06 -25.26
C LEU A 64 -17.27 -3.07 -26.43
N ALA A 65 -16.96 -3.54 -27.64
CA ALA A 65 -16.89 -2.71 -28.84
C ALA A 65 -18.25 -2.61 -29.57
N GLY A 66 -19.21 -3.47 -29.25
CA GLY A 66 -20.51 -3.55 -29.92
C GLY A 66 -20.45 -4.12 -31.35
N ARG A 67 -19.32 -4.72 -31.75
CA ARG A 67 -19.10 -5.30 -33.08
C ARG A 67 -18.06 -6.43 -33.02
N PRO A 68 -18.16 -7.46 -33.88
CA PRO A 68 -17.22 -8.57 -33.85
C PRO A 68 -15.81 -8.11 -34.24
N PHE A 69 -14.78 -8.77 -33.68
CA PHE A 69 -13.38 -8.47 -33.99
C PHE A 69 -13.04 -8.79 -35.45
N PHE A 70 -13.49 -9.95 -35.92
CA PHE A 70 -13.42 -10.38 -37.31
C PHE A 70 -14.82 -10.40 -37.93
N GLY A 71 -14.94 -9.92 -39.17
CA GLY A 71 -16.19 -10.00 -39.93
C GLY A 71 -16.54 -11.42 -40.36
N GLU A 72 -17.76 -11.62 -40.88
CA GLU A 72 -18.24 -12.94 -41.32
C GLU A 72 -17.45 -13.51 -42.50
N SER A 73 -16.92 -12.64 -43.37
CA SER A 73 -16.13 -12.99 -44.54
C SER A 73 -14.63 -13.04 -44.28
N VAL A 74 -14.18 -13.11 -43.02
CA VAL A 74 -12.75 -13.20 -42.70
C VAL A 74 -12.16 -14.48 -43.29
N GLU A 75 -10.95 -14.40 -43.84
CA GLU A 75 -10.23 -15.58 -44.32
C GLU A 75 -9.30 -16.13 -43.23
N TYR A 76 -9.03 -17.44 -43.25
CA TYR A 76 -8.15 -18.06 -42.26
C TYR A 76 -6.73 -17.48 -42.28
N TRP A 77 -6.27 -17.04 -43.46
CA TRP A 77 -4.96 -16.40 -43.60
C TRP A 77 -4.88 -15.08 -42.82
N ASP A 78 -5.95 -14.29 -42.80
CA ASP A 78 -6.00 -13.02 -42.06
C ASP A 78 -5.95 -13.27 -40.56
N ILE A 79 -6.68 -14.28 -40.08
CA ILE A 79 -6.67 -14.69 -38.67
C ILE A 79 -5.28 -15.19 -38.27
N ALA A 80 -4.61 -15.98 -39.11
CA ALA A 80 -3.31 -16.57 -38.85
C ALA A 80 -2.18 -15.53 -38.72
N THR A 81 -2.35 -14.33 -39.27
CA THR A 81 -1.27 -13.34 -39.41
C THR A 81 -1.48 -12.05 -38.63
N SER A 82 -2.72 -11.71 -38.25
CA SER A 82 -3.03 -10.31 -37.92
C SER A 82 -3.29 -10.00 -36.44
N ALA A 83 -3.25 -10.97 -35.53
CA ALA A 83 -3.79 -10.83 -34.17
C ALA A 83 -3.28 -9.60 -33.37
N ASP A 84 -1.98 -9.51 -33.10
CA ASP A 84 -1.43 -8.55 -32.13
C ASP A 84 -1.45 -7.10 -32.68
N THR A 85 -1.09 -6.91 -33.95
CA THR A 85 -1.11 -5.61 -34.63
C THR A 85 -2.53 -5.14 -34.91
N ALA A 86 -3.43 -6.04 -35.33
CA ALA A 86 -4.84 -5.69 -35.52
C ALA A 86 -5.49 -5.31 -34.20
N LEU A 87 -5.19 -6.00 -33.08
CA LEU A 87 -5.76 -5.64 -31.78
C LEU A 87 -5.42 -4.20 -31.39
N GLN A 88 -4.16 -3.78 -31.51
CA GLN A 88 -3.80 -2.39 -31.17
C GLN A 88 -4.49 -1.39 -32.11
N ALA A 89 -4.54 -1.67 -33.41
CA ALA A 89 -5.21 -0.81 -34.38
C ALA A 89 -6.72 -0.68 -34.06
N ARG A 90 -7.39 -1.81 -33.81
CA ARG A 90 -8.81 -1.88 -33.44
C ARG A 90 -9.11 -1.14 -32.14
N LEU A 91 -8.28 -1.29 -31.12
CA LEU A 91 -8.44 -0.55 -29.86
C LEU A 91 -8.33 0.96 -30.06
N LYS A 92 -7.48 1.43 -30.99
CA LYS A 92 -7.34 2.86 -31.33
C LYS A 92 -8.50 3.40 -32.17
N GLU A 93 -9.20 2.55 -32.92
CA GLU A 93 -10.38 2.94 -33.69
C GLU A 93 -11.63 3.15 -32.83
N LEU A 94 -11.63 2.67 -31.58
CA LEU A 94 -12.77 2.82 -30.68
C LEU A 94 -12.83 4.25 -30.12
N PRO A 95 -14.03 4.81 -29.93
CA PRO A 95 -14.19 6.07 -29.22
C PRO A 95 -13.53 6.03 -27.84
N GLU A 96 -12.97 7.16 -27.41
CA GLU A 96 -12.34 7.29 -26.10
C GLU A 96 -13.33 6.89 -24.98
N GLY A 97 -12.85 6.10 -24.02
CA GLY A 97 -13.68 5.60 -22.91
C GLY A 97 -14.50 4.34 -23.21
N THR A 98 -14.56 3.86 -24.47
CA THR A 98 -15.27 2.61 -24.79
C THR A 98 -14.68 1.40 -24.06
N ILE A 99 -13.35 1.34 -24.00
CA ILE A 99 -12.59 0.28 -23.31
C ILE A 99 -11.62 0.94 -22.35
N SER A 100 -11.69 0.56 -21.08
CA SER A 100 -10.75 1.00 -20.05
C SER A 100 -9.39 0.31 -20.16
N ASP A 101 -8.32 0.93 -19.65
CA ASP A 101 -6.98 0.33 -19.66
C ASP A 101 -6.91 -1.10 -19.07
N PRO A 102 -7.59 -1.43 -17.95
CA PRO A 102 -7.64 -2.81 -17.45
C PRO A 102 -8.27 -3.78 -18.46
N GLN A 103 -9.36 -3.40 -19.12
CA GLN A 103 -10.02 -4.22 -20.14
C GLN A 103 -9.11 -4.38 -21.38
N ALA A 104 -8.43 -3.31 -21.80
CA ALA A 104 -7.46 -3.38 -22.88
C ALA A 104 -6.28 -4.32 -22.55
N ARG A 105 -5.76 -4.29 -21.32
CA ARG A 105 -4.73 -5.22 -20.85
C ARG A 105 -5.24 -6.66 -20.81
N LEU A 106 -6.48 -6.87 -20.37
CA LEU A 106 -7.14 -8.19 -20.38
C LEU A 106 -7.19 -8.76 -21.81
N LEU A 107 -7.71 -7.98 -22.76
CA LEU A 107 -7.77 -8.38 -24.17
C LEU A 107 -6.38 -8.71 -24.74
N LYS A 108 -5.35 -7.94 -24.39
CA LYS A 108 -3.95 -8.21 -24.79
C LYS A 108 -3.38 -9.51 -24.20
N CYS A 109 -3.93 -10.04 -23.11
CA CYS A 109 -3.53 -11.35 -22.56
C CYS A 109 -4.29 -12.52 -23.23
N MET A 110 -5.51 -12.27 -23.71
CA MET A 110 -6.39 -13.27 -24.32
C MET A 110 -6.18 -13.41 -25.83
N ILE A 111 -5.91 -12.32 -26.53
CA ILE A 111 -5.78 -12.26 -27.99
C ILE A 111 -4.30 -12.12 -28.35
N ARG A 112 -3.52 -13.16 -28.04
CA ARG A 112 -2.10 -13.29 -28.44
C ARG A 112 -1.96 -14.26 -29.60
N LEU A 113 -1.14 -13.88 -30.58
CA LEU A 113 -0.84 -14.74 -31.73
C LEU A 113 -0.18 -16.05 -31.33
N GLN A 114 0.83 -15.98 -30.46
CA GLN A 114 1.52 -17.16 -29.94
C GLN A 114 0.70 -17.78 -28.79
N PRO A 115 0.30 -19.06 -28.89
CA PRO A 115 -0.52 -19.71 -27.87
C PRO A 115 0.15 -19.73 -26.50
N ASP A 116 1.46 -19.95 -26.43
CA ASP A 116 2.18 -20.09 -25.16
C ASP A 116 2.30 -18.76 -24.38
N LEU A 117 2.04 -17.62 -25.03
CA LEU A 117 1.98 -16.30 -24.39
C LEU A 117 0.53 -15.91 -24.00
N ARG A 118 -0.45 -16.72 -24.37
CA ARG A 118 -1.86 -16.49 -24.11
C ARG A 118 -2.23 -17.02 -22.73
N SER A 119 -2.81 -16.16 -21.89
CA SER A 119 -3.24 -16.56 -20.54
C SER A 119 -4.37 -17.59 -20.59
N THR A 120 -4.35 -18.56 -19.70
CA THR A 120 -5.45 -19.51 -19.49
C THR A 120 -6.59 -18.86 -18.69
N ALA A 121 -7.78 -19.46 -18.69
CA ALA A 121 -8.88 -19.00 -17.84
C ALA A 121 -8.50 -18.93 -16.35
N HIS A 122 -7.66 -19.86 -15.88
CA HIS A 122 -7.11 -19.85 -14.53
C HIS A 122 -6.27 -18.58 -14.30
N ASP A 123 -5.28 -18.31 -15.14
CA ASP A 123 -4.40 -17.12 -15.01
C ASP A 123 -5.18 -15.80 -15.11
N LEU A 124 -6.27 -15.81 -15.88
CA LEU A 124 -7.15 -14.67 -16.04
C LEU A 124 -7.98 -14.42 -14.77
N SER A 125 -8.46 -15.47 -14.10
CA SER A 125 -9.27 -15.34 -12.88
C SER A 125 -8.53 -14.65 -11.72
N GLU A 126 -7.19 -14.70 -11.72
CA GLU A 126 -6.33 -14.02 -10.75
C GLU A 126 -6.09 -12.54 -11.08
N LYS A 127 -6.54 -12.04 -12.25
CA LYS A 127 -6.34 -10.66 -12.65
C LYS A 127 -7.31 -9.73 -11.92
N LYS A 128 -6.76 -8.61 -11.41
CA LYS A 128 -7.52 -7.55 -10.72
C LYS A 128 -8.68 -6.94 -11.52
N VAL A 129 -8.77 -7.17 -12.83
CA VAL A 129 -9.89 -6.71 -13.67
C VAL A 129 -11.20 -7.43 -13.35
N PHE A 130 -11.14 -8.64 -12.80
CA PHE A 130 -12.30 -9.42 -12.39
C PHE A 130 -12.62 -9.29 -10.89
N SER A 131 -11.72 -8.68 -10.12
CA SER A 131 -12.05 -8.21 -8.78
C SER A 131 -13.15 -7.15 -8.90
N SER A 132 -14.08 -7.12 -7.95
CA SER A 132 -15.06 -6.02 -7.86
C SER A 132 -14.33 -4.70 -8.00
N ALA A 133 -14.78 -3.86 -8.93
CA ALA A 133 -14.30 -2.50 -8.97
C ALA A 133 -14.71 -1.87 -7.64
N ASP A 134 -13.77 -1.72 -6.70
CA ASP A 134 -13.96 -0.80 -5.59
C ASP A 134 -14.46 0.51 -6.22
N ASP A 135 -15.63 0.96 -5.75
CA ASP A 135 -16.22 2.24 -6.13
C ASP A 135 -15.12 3.30 -6.14
N THR A 136 -15.07 4.20 -7.12
CA THR A 136 -14.07 5.28 -7.16
C THR A 136 -14.04 6.08 -5.86
N PHE A 137 -15.14 6.10 -5.11
CA PHE A 137 -15.20 6.60 -3.74
C PHE A 137 -14.43 5.72 -2.74
N ASP A 138 -14.64 4.40 -2.73
CA ASP A 138 -13.89 3.46 -1.90
C ASP A 138 -12.40 3.44 -2.25
N ARG A 139 -12.04 3.79 -3.49
CA ARG A 139 -10.64 3.93 -3.90
C ARG A 139 -9.91 5.07 -3.22
N LYS A 140 -10.64 6.10 -2.82
CA LYS A 140 -10.12 7.30 -2.16
C LYS A 140 -9.97 7.11 -0.66
N LYS A 141 -10.75 6.23 -0.05
CA LYS A 141 -10.59 5.88 1.37
C LYS A 141 -9.26 5.16 1.59
N LEU A 142 -8.39 5.77 2.38
CA LEU A 142 -7.16 5.17 2.82
C LEU A 142 -7.29 4.82 4.29
N GLU A 143 -6.85 3.63 4.65
CA GLU A 143 -6.77 3.26 6.06
C GLU A 143 -5.63 4.02 6.73
N VAL A 144 -4.44 4.00 6.11
CA VAL A 144 -3.26 4.72 6.59
C VAL A 144 -2.53 5.39 5.44
N ALA A 145 -2.18 6.66 5.60
CA ALA A 145 -1.16 7.36 4.83
C ALA A 145 0.08 7.60 5.73
N ALA A 146 1.20 6.97 5.39
CA ALA A 146 2.44 7.07 6.15
C ALA A 146 3.47 7.92 5.41
N PHE A 147 4.04 8.87 6.13
CA PHE A 147 5.01 9.86 5.66
C PHE A 147 6.34 9.66 6.38
N PHE A 148 7.39 9.55 5.59
CA PHE A 148 8.74 9.41 6.11
C PHE A 148 9.47 10.75 6.15
N CYS A 149 9.73 11.23 7.36
CA CYS A 149 10.32 12.54 7.64
C CYS A 149 11.80 12.37 8.04
N ASP A 150 12.66 12.05 7.08
CA ASP A 150 14.11 11.96 7.30
C ASP A 150 14.90 12.60 6.16
N PRO A 151 15.52 13.78 6.38
CA PRO A 151 16.34 14.43 5.37
C PRO A 151 17.64 13.66 5.04
N ARG A 152 17.99 12.62 5.81
CA ARG A 152 19.16 11.76 5.54
C ARG A 152 18.87 10.66 4.55
N ARG A 153 17.60 10.46 4.17
CA ARG A 153 17.15 9.46 3.19
C ARG A 153 17.53 8.03 3.56
N ASP A 154 17.41 7.66 4.84
CA ASP A 154 17.66 6.28 5.26
C ASP A 154 16.60 5.32 4.67
N LEU A 155 17.01 4.52 3.68
CA LEU A 155 16.16 3.51 3.03
C LEU A 155 15.75 2.38 3.98
N GLY A 156 16.46 2.18 5.10
CA GLY A 156 16.14 1.16 6.10
C GLY A 156 14.77 1.39 6.71
N LEU A 157 14.48 2.62 7.12
CA LEU A 157 13.23 2.97 7.80
C LEU A 157 12.00 2.84 6.87
N MET A 158 12.15 3.06 5.57
CA MET A 158 11.07 2.83 4.59
C MET A 158 10.63 1.35 4.58
N ARG A 159 11.59 0.42 4.48
CA ARG A 159 11.30 -1.02 4.51
C ARG A 159 10.64 -1.44 5.83
N GLU A 160 11.03 -0.81 6.93
CA GLU A 160 10.42 -1.08 8.23
C GLU A 160 8.97 -0.60 8.29
N ILE A 161 8.65 0.57 7.76
CA ILE A 161 7.28 1.08 7.70
C ILE A 161 6.41 0.22 6.77
N GLU A 162 6.93 -0.19 5.61
CA GLU A 162 6.22 -1.11 4.71
C GLU A 162 5.89 -2.43 5.41
N LEU A 163 6.84 -2.96 6.18
CA LEU A 163 6.64 -4.15 7.01
C LEU A 163 5.61 -3.90 8.12
N LEU A 164 5.68 -2.76 8.83
CA LEU A 164 4.72 -2.41 9.88
C LEU A 164 3.29 -2.32 9.33
N LEU A 165 3.13 -1.75 8.14
CA LEU A 165 1.83 -1.60 7.49
C LEU A 165 1.42 -2.84 6.67
N SER A 166 2.24 -3.88 6.61
CA SER A 166 1.87 -5.18 5.98
C SER A 166 0.69 -5.86 6.66
N VAL A 167 0.39 -5.46 7.90
CA VAL A 167 -0.75 -5.95 8.69
C VAL A 167 -2.11 -5.52 8.12
N PHE A 168 -2.15 -4.47 7.30
CA PHE A 168 -3.33 -4.09 6.55
C PHE A 168 -3.45 -4.96 5.30
N VAL A 169 -4.39 -5.92 5.34
CA VAL A 169 -4.69 -6.86 4.23
C VAL A 169 -5.27 -6.10 3.03
N ASP A 170 -5.12 -6.64 1.82
CA ASP A 170 -5.35 -6.00 0.50
C ASP A 170 -6.66 -5.19 0.34
N ASN A 171 -7.71 -5.48 1.12
CA ASN A 171 -8.97 -4.73 1.09
C ASN A 171 -8.89 -3.38 1.82
N ARG A 172 -7.82 -3.10 2.59
CA ARG A 172 -7.58 -1.83 3.28
C ARG A 172 -6.38 -1.12 2.67
N ARG A 173 -6.67 -0.08 1.88
CA ARG A 173 -5.66 0.66 1.12
C ARG A 173 -4.73 1.41 2.06
N LYS A 174 -3.43 1.25 1.85
CA LYS A 174 -2.36 2.00 2.51
C LYS A 174 -1.55 2.76 1.48
N GLN A 175 -1.02 3.91 1.87
CA GLN A 175 -0.07 4.66 1.07
C GLN A 175 1.17 4.95 1.91
N VAL A 176 2.35 4.66 1.36
CA VAL A 176 3.64 5.00 1.96
C VAL A 176 4.32 6.00 1.05
N ILE A 177 4.70 7.15 1.61
CA ILE A 177 5.33 8.25 0.88
C ILE A 177 6.72 8.48 1.50
N PRO A 178 7.79 8.13 0.77
CA PRO A 178 9.15 8.39 1.24
C PRO A 178 9.46 9.89 1.18
N ALA A 179 10.44 10.34 1.97
CA ALA A 179 11.05 11.67 1.83
C ALA A 179 10.00 12.81 1.84
N ALA A 180 9.09 12.76 2.81
CA ALA A 180 7.92 13.63 2.83
C ALA A 180 8.32 15.09 3.07
N THR A 181 7.90 15.94 2.14
CA THR A 181 7.77 17.38 2.32
C THR A 181 6.35 17.71 2.80
N LEU A 182 6.08 18.95 3.22
CA LEU A 182 4.70 19.35 3.54
C LEU A 182 3.78 19.27 2.33
N SER A 183 4.25 19.66 1.14
CA SER A 183 3.47 19.50 -0.09
C SER A 183 3.18 18.04 -0.41
N SER A 184 4.04 17.11 0.01
CA SER A 184 3.76 15.67 -0.14
C SER A 184 2.55 15.24 0.68
N VAL A 185 2.36 15.83 1.86
CA VAL A 185 1.17 15.62 2.70
C VAL A 185 -0.06 16.25 2.05
N ALA A 186 0.04 17.51 1.62
CA ALA A 186 -1.03 18.22 0.90
C ALA A 186 -1.51 17.42 -0.32
N ASN A 187 -0.57 16.90 -1.12
CA ASN A 187 -0.85 16.14 -2.34
C ASN A 187 -1.67 14.86 -2.10
N VAL A 188 -1.63 14.26 -0.90
CA VAL A 188 -2.50 13.12 -0.59
C VAL A 188 -3.96 13.59 -0.60
N PHE A 189 -4.25 14.69 0.10
CA PHE A 189 -5.59 15.25 0.16
C PHE A 189 -6.02 15.87 -1.17
N ASP A 190 -5.13 16.56 -1.87
CA ASP A 190 -5.44 17.25 -3.12
C ASP A 190 -5.75 16.26 -4.26
N ARG A 191 -5.22 15.03 -4.18
CA ARG A 191 -5.61 13.90 -5.05
C ARG A 191 -6.93 13.25 -4.66
N GLY A 192 -7.58 13.78 -3.62
CA GLY A 192 -8.85 13.33 -3.09
C GLY A 192 -8.76 12.08 -2.23
N PHE A 193 -7.58 11.69 -1.74
CA PHE A 193 -7.51 10.60 -0.77
C PHE A 193 -8.02 11.06 0.59
N LEU A 194 -8.68 10.14 1.29
CA LEU A 194 -9.34 10.36 2.56
C LEU A 194 -8.78 9.37 3.59
N PRO A 195 -7.57 9.64 4.14
CA PRO A 195 -6.96 8.77 5.12
C PRO A 195 -7.66 8.83 6.47
N ARG A 196 -7.92 7.67 7.09
CA ARG A 196 -8.37 7.58 8.49
C ARG A 196 -7.22 7.85 9.47
N VAL A 197 -6.03 7.38 9.12
CA VAL A 197 -4.80 7.53 9.92
C VAL A 197 -3.71 8.18 9.09
N ILE A 198 -3.05 9.17 9.69
CA ILE A 198 -1.78 9.69 9.18
C ILE A 198 -0.66 9.31 10.15
N SER A 199 0.41 8.75 9.61
CA SER A 199 1.59 8.36 10.37
C SER A 199 2.80 9.14 9.89
N PHE A 200 3.34 10.01 10.72
CA PHE A 200 4.65 10.62 10.51
C PHE A 200 5.69 9.81 11.25
N SER A 201 6.72 9.34 10.57
CA SER A 201 7.83 8.64 11.21
C SER A 201 9.14 9.27 10.75
N GLY A 202 10.01 9.61 11.69
CA GLY A 202 11.21 10.34 11.35
C GLY A 202 11.96 10.92 12.53
N HIS A 203 12.86 11.84 12.22
CA HIS A 203 13.61 12.58 13.24
C HIS A 203 12.85 13.83 13.70
N GLN A 204 13.30 14.35 14.83
CA GLN A 204 12.79 15.58 15.42
C GLN A 204 13.92 16.59 15.62
N PHE A 205 13.55 17.86 15.66
CA PHE A 205 14.40 18.93 16.17
C PHE A 205 13.57 19.80 17.12
N CYS A 206 14.02 19.94 18.36
CA CYS A 206 13.32 20.70 19.41
C CYS A 206 11.85 20.29 19.61
N GLY A 207 11.51 19.01 19.45
CA GLY A 207 10.16 18.46 19.57
C GLY A 207 9.28 18.62 18.33
N HIS A 208 9.81 19.21 17.26
CA HIS A 208 9.14 19.31 15.96
C HIS A 208 9.63 18.22 15.01
N LEU A 209 8.73 17.74 14.15
CA LEU A 209 9.09 16.79 13.08
C LEU A 209 10.02 17.46 12.06
N LEU A 210 11.01 16.72 11.57
CA LEU A 210 11.95 17.20 10.56
C LEU A 210 11.58 16.69 9.16
N PHE A 211 11.01 17.56 8.32
CA PHE A 211 10.61 17.26 6.95
C PHE A 211 11.74 17.51 5.95
N GLU A 212 11.61 16.96 4.73
CA GLU A 212 12.48 17.37 3.63
C GLU A 212 12.16 18.81 3.18
N LYS A 213 13.20 19.55 2.81
CA LYS A 213 13.06 20.92 2.29
C LYS A 213 12.62 20.89 0.84
N GLU A 214 11.74 21.82 0.47
CA GLU A 214 11.27 21.96 -0.91
C GLU A 214 12.21 22.85 -1.75
N GLY A 215 12.46 22.46 -3.00
CA GLY A 215 13.14 23.27 -4.01
C GLY A 215 14.57 22.83 -4.39
N PRO A 216 15.06 23.25 -5.58
CA PRO A 216 16.40 22.92 -6.06
C PRO A 216 17.49 23.62 -5.22
N GLY A 217 18.52 22.86 -4.80
CA GLY A 217 19.64 23.40 -4.02
C GLY A 217 19.42 23.44 -2.51
N SER A 218 18.47 22.66 -1.98
CA SER A 218 18.25 22.56 -0.54
C SER A 218 19.51 22.09 0.18
N SER A 219 20.07 22.96 1.03
CA SER A 219 21.03 22.59 2.06
C SER A 219 20.49 21.43 2.91
N SER A 220 21.38 20.67 3.55
CA SER A 220 21.09 19.49 4.39
C SER A 220 20.21 19.76 5.64
N HIS A 221 19.70 20.97 5.81
CA HIS A 221 18.83 21.35 6.91
C HIS A 221 17.37 21.16 6.46
N GLY A 222 16.69 20.17 7.04
CA GLY A 222 15.28 19.89 6.79
C GLY A 222 14.34 21.04 7.19
N ALA A 223 13.09 20.96 6.77
CA ALA A 223 12.02 21.89 7.15
C ALA A 223 11.40 21.49 8.48
N LEU A 224 11.05 22.47 9.32
CA LEU A 224 10.37 22.28 10.59
C LEU A 224 8.98 22.91 10.51
N PRO A 225 7.92 22.13 10.18
CA PRO A 225 6.57 22.67 10.23
C PRO A 225 6.23 23.17 11.62
N THR A 226 5.54 24.30 11.62
CA THR A 226 4.86 24.84 12.79
C THR A 226 3.60 24.04 13.09
N ALA A 227 3.01 24.24 14.26
CA ALA A 227 1.70 23.68 14.56
C ALA A 227 0.63 24.21 13.58
N ASP A 228 0.68 25.49 13.22
CA ASP A 228 -0.25 26.12 12.28
C ASP A 228 -0.21 25.48 10.88
N ASP A 229 0.98 25.09 10.43
CA ASP A 229 1.14 24.36 9.15
C ASP A 229 0.41 23.01 9.20
N LEU A 230 0.60 22.25 10.29
CA LEU A 230 -0.08 20.97 10.48
C LEU A 230 -1.59 21.15 10.67
N ILE A 231 -2.03 22.18 11.39
CA ILE A 231 -3.46 22.50 11.58
C ILE A 231 -4.12 22.77 10.23
N SER A 232 -3.46 23.56 9.38
CA SER A 232 -3.95 23.92 8.04
C SER A 232 -4.01 22.71 7.10
N LEU A 233 -3.12 21.74 7.25
CA LEU A 233 -3.10 20.50 6.46
C LEU A 233 -4.17 19.51 6.93
N LEU A 234 -4.36 19.37 8.24
CA LEU A 234 -5.13 18.29 8.87
C LEU A 234 -6.56 18.73 9.26
N CYS A 235 -6.99 19.91 8.84
CA CYS A 235 -8.32 20.43 9.17
C CYS A 235 -9.45 19.60 8.52
N PRO A 236 -10.66 19.55 9.14
CA PRO A 236 -11.79 18.75 8.64
C PRO A 236 -12.18 19.05 7.18
N GLN A 237 -11.96 20.28 6.70
CA GLN A 237 -12.27 20.67 5.34
C GLN A 237 -11.40 19.94 4.31
N ARG A 238 -10.15 19.63 4.66
CA ARG A 238 -9.21 18.90 3.79
C ARG A 238 -9.19 17.41 4.09
N ALA A 239 -9.36 17.04 5.36
CA ALA A 239 -9.19 15.69 5.86
C ALA A 239 -10.43 15.20 6.63
N PRO A 240 -11.62 15.11 5.99
CA PRO A 240 -12.89 14.88 6.69
C PRO A 240 -12.98 13.50 7.35
N GLU A 241 -12.24 12.52 6.86
CA GLU A 241 -12.22 11.14 7.39
C GLU A 241 -11.07 10.91 8.39
N LEU A 242 -10.19 11.89 8.60
CA LEU A 242 -9.03 11.75 9.45
C LEU A 242 -9.46 11.68 10.93
N GLN A 243 -8.94 10.67 11.62
CA GLN A 243 -9.25 10.42 13.03
C GLN A 243 -8.00 10.36 13.90
N ILE A 244 -6.89 9.85 13.34
CA ILE A 244 -5.67 9.55 14.11
C ILE A 244 -4.46 10.16 13.41
N VAL A 245 -3.63 10.85 14.19
CA VAL A 245 -2.31 11.32 13.78
C VAL A 245 -1.26 10.67 14.68
N PHE A 246 -0.38 9.88 14.10
CA PHE A 246 0.72 9.25 14.82
C PHE A 246 2.03 10.00 14.50
N LEU A 247 2.55 10.75 15.48
CA LEU A 247 3.86 11.40 15.45
C LEU A 247 4.93 10.45 16.02
N ASN A 248 5.41 9.52 15.20
CA ASN A 248 6.46 8.58 15.57
C ASN A 248 7.86 9.23 15.50
N ALA A 249 8.08 10.22 16.36
CA ALA A 249 9.37 10.87 16.59
C ALA A 249 9.49 11.31 18.06
N CYS A 250 10.71 11.41 18.58
CA CYS A 250 10.97 11.73 19.99
C CYS A 250 10.42 13.10 20.41
N LYS A 251 10.03 13.25 21.68
CA LYS A 251 9.67 14.55 22.30
C LYS A 251 8.62 15.38 21.52
N THR A 252 7.66 14.72 20.85
CA THR A 252 6.61 15.32 20.01
C THR A 252 5.29 15.61 20.75
N GLU A 253 5.24 15.39 22.07
CA GLU A 253 4.03 15.58 22.88
C GLU A 253 3.57 17.04 22.93
N ALA A 254 4.49 18.01 23.04
CA ALA A 254 4.14 19.43 23.04
C ALA A 254 3.44 19.86 21.74
N LEU A 255 4.02 19.49 20.59
CA LEU A 255 3.42 19.70 19.26
C LEU A 255 2.05 19.02 19.15
N SER A 256 1.91 17.80 19.67
CA SER A 256 0.63 17.06 19.67
C SER A 256 -0.46 17.81 20.43
N HIS A 257 -0.14 18.35 21.61
CA HIS A 257 -1.09 19.13 22.40
C HIS A 257 -1.46 20.46 21.73
N GLU A 258 -0.51 21.11 21.09
CA GLU A 258 -0.76 22.35 20.35
C GLU A 258 -1.73 22.13 19.18
N VAL A 259 -1.47 21.14 18.33
CA VAL A 259 -2.35 20.82 17.20
C VAL A 259 -3.70 20.29 17.70
N HIS A 260 -3.74 19.43 18.72
CA HIS A 260 -4.98 18.87 19.25
C HIS A 260 -5.91 19.95 19.85
N ARG A 261 -5.36 21.02 20.44
CA ARG A 261 -6.17 22.15 20.93
C ARG A 261 -6.98 22.80 19.79
N ALA A 262 -6.39 22.93 18.61
CA ALA A 262 -7.07 23.47 17.43
C ALA A 262 -7.95 22.42 16.72
N LEU A 263 -7.57 21.13 16.76
CA LEU A 263 -8.26 20.03 16.08
C LEU A 263 -8.71 18.93 17.08
N PRO A 264 -9.65 19.22 18.00
CA PRO A 264 -9.99 18.32 19.11
C PRO A 264 -10.77 17.05 18.70
N HIS A 265 -11.14 16.92 17.42
CA HIS A 265 -11.74 15.72 16.85
C HIS A 265 -10.68 14.66 16.51
N LEU A 266 -9.42 15.05 16.38
CA LEU A 266 -8.30 14.15 16.10
C LEU A 266 -7.71 13.58 17.38
N SER A 267 -7.26 12.34 17.31
CA SER A 267 -6.48 11.67 18.34
C SER A 267 -5.01 11.66 17.95
N PHE A 268 -4.10 12.00 18.87
CA PHE A 268 -2.66 11.97 18.60
C PHE A 268 -1.99 10.86 19.39
N VAL A 269 -1.13 10.10 18.70
CA VAL A 269 -0.18 9.17 19.32
C VAL A 269 1.20 9.75 19.10
N CYS A 270 1.98 9.94 20.17
CA CYS A 270 3.28 10.59 20.09
C CYS A 270 4.23 10.06 21.17
N TRP A 271 5.42 10.65 21.28
CA TRP A 271 6.40 10.29 22.29
C TRP A 271 6.74 11.50 23.17
N ARG A 272 6.68 11.33 24.49
CA ARG A 272 7.11 12.35 25.46
C ARG A 272 8.62 12.49 25.50
N THR A 273 9.33 11.37 25.49
CA THR A 273 10.77 11.28 25.72
C THR A 273 11.49 10.68 24.52
N LEU A 274 12.75 10.24 24.67
CA LEU A 274 13.50 9.58 23.60
C LEU A 274 12.90 8.21 23.25
N ALA A 275 12.53 8.01 21.99
CA ALA A 275 12.05 6.73 21.49
C ALA A 275 13.21 5.92 20.87
N LEU A 276 13.51 4.75 21.44
CA LEU A 276 14.44 3.81 20.83
C LEU A 276 13.77 3.19 19.58
N ASN A 277 14.45 3.19 18.42
CA ASN A 277 13.88 2.69 17.16
C ASN A 277 13.24 1.29 17.28
N ALA A 278 13.94 0.35 17.94
CA ALA A 278 13.42 -1.00 18.12
C ALA A 278 12.14 -1.05 18.98
N ALA A 279 12.08 -0.26 20.06
CA ALA A 279 10.88 -0.14 20.87
C ALA A 279 9.74 0.54 20.09
N ALA A 280 10.02 1.66 19.43
CA ALA A 280 9.04 2.39 18.62
C ALA A 280 8.41 1.52 17.52
N LYS A 281 9.22 0.64 16.90
CA LYS A 281 8.77 -0.37 15.95
C LYS A 281 7.84 -1.40 16.60
N VAL A 282 8.21 -1.93 17.76
CA VAL A 282 7.38 -2.91 18.50
C VAL A 282 6.04 -2.29 18.92
N PHE A 283 6.06 -1.07 19.45
CA PHE A 283 4.84 -0.34 19.79
C PHE A 283 3.95 -0.16 18.55
N SER A 284 4.52 0.40 17.48
CA SER A 284 3.81 0.67 16.22
C SER A 284 3.17 -0.60 15.65
N LEU A 285 3.87 -1.75 15.72
CA LEU A 285 3.33 -3.01 15.24
C LEU A 285 2.09 -3.45 16.04
N GLY A 286 2.14 -3.36 17.37
CA GLY A 286 0.97 -3.69 18.21
C GLY A 286 -0.20 -2.73 17.97
N PHE A 287 0.10 -1.45 17.78
CA PHE A 287 -0.88 -0.42 17.45
C PHE A 287 -1.56 -0.66 16.11
N TYR A 288 -0.79 -0.85 15.03
CA TYR A 288 -1.33 -1.06 13.69
C TYR A 288 -2.03 -2.40 13.53
N GLU A 289 -1.53 -3.48 14.16
CA GLU A 289 -2.26 -4.76 14.19
C GLU A 289 -3.63 -4.62 14.84
N ALA A 290 -3.75 -3.82 15.90
CA ALA A 290 -5.04 -3.57 16.54
C ALA A 290 -5.98 -2.79 15.61
N LEU A 291 -5.48 -1.74 14.94
CA LEU A 291 -6.28 -0.98 13.95
C LEU A 291 -6.71 -1.81 12.74
N ALA A 292 -5.86 -2.74 12.28
CA ALA A 292 -6.13 -3.58 11.12
C ALA A 292 -7.24 -4.62 11.35
N ARG A 293 -7.54 -4.95 12.62
CA ARG A 293 -8.57 -5.96 12.99
C ARG A 293 -10.01 -5.54 12.68
N GLY A 294 -10.29 -4.28 12.35
CA GLY A 294 -11.67 -3.83 12.11
C GLY A 294 -11.83 -2.32 11.98
N GLU A 295 -12.96 -1.89 11.41
CA GLU A 295 -13.24 -0.45 11.14
C GLU A 295 -13.52 0.38 12.40
N ARG A 296 -13.61 -0.23 13.59
CA ARG A 296 -14.12 0.43 14.80
C ARG A 296 -13.33 0.18 16.06
N VAL A 297 -12.07 -0.23 15.96
CA VAL A 297 -11.23 -0.33 17.16
C VAL A 297 -10.98 1.10 17.69
N PRO A 298 -11.40 1.41 18.92
CA PRO A 298 -11.11 2.71 19.53
C PRO A 298 -9.61 2.96 19.60
N VAL A 299 -9.18 4.20 19.39
CA VAL A 299 -7.75 4.56 19.37
C VAL A 299 -7.04 4.22 20.69
N ASP A 300 -7.72 4.33 21.83
CA ASP A 300 -7.17 3.96 23.14
C ASP A 300 -6.94 2.46 23.26
N THR A 301 -7.84 1.65 22.71
CA THR A 301 -7.67 0.20 22.63
C THR A 301 -6.46 -0.17 21.77
N ALA A 302 -6.28 0.51 20.62
CA ALA A 302 -5.10 0.30 19.77
C ALA A 302 -3.80 0.76 20.46
N PHE A 303 -3.85 1.89 21.17
CA PHE A 303 -2.73 2.42 21.94
C PHE A 303 -2.30 1.45 23.04
N GLU A 304 -3.24 0.93 23.83
CA GLU A 304 -2.96 -0.07 24.87
C GLU A 304 -2.45 -1.39 24.28
N ALA A 305 -2.92 -1.79 23.08
CA ALA A 305 -2.36 -2.94 22.38
C ALA A 305 -0.88 -2.74 22.00
N GLY A 306 -0.52 -1.53 21.58
CA GLY A 306 0.87 -1.11 21.34
C GLY A 306 1.72 -1.21 22.62
N ARG A 307 1.25 -0.62 23.72
CA ARG A 307 1.94 -0.66 25.03
C ARG A 307 2.09 -2.08 25.56
N ALA A 308 1.04 -2.89 25.49
CA ALA A 308 1.08 -4.29 25.89
C ALA A 308 2.10 -5.09 25.06
N ARG A 309 2.30 -4.75 23.78
CA ARG A 309 3.33 -5.39 22.95
C ARG A 309 4.74 -4.97 23.34
N LEU A 310 4.96 -3.71 23.71
CA LEU A 310 6.24 -3.25 24.28
C LEU A 310 6.62 -4.07 25.52
N LEU A 311 5.70 -4.15 26.49
CA LEU A 311 5.92 -4.88 27.75
C LEU A 311 6.22 -6.36 27.49
N ARG A 312 5.47 -7.02 26.61
CA ARG A 312 5.72 -8.43 26.24
C ARG A 312 7.06 -8.65 25.54
N ALA A 313 7.56 -7.64 24.82
CA ALA A 313 8.88 -7.68 24.19
C ALA A 313 10.01 -7.40 25.18
N GLY A 314 9.71 -7.21 26.47
CA GLY A 314 10.69 -6.99 27.52
C GLY A 314 11.21 -5.56 27.57
N TYR A 315 10.46 -4.59 27.04
CA TYR A 315 10.78 -3.17 27.14
C TYR A 315 10.14 -2.55 28.38
N LYS A 316 10.78 -1.53 28.95
CA LYS A 316 10.27 -0.75 30.09
C LYS A 316 10.05 0.71 29.70
N GLU A 317 8.86 1.23 29.93
CA GLU A 317 8.53 2.64 29.69
C GLU A 317 9.28 3.56 30.68
N GLY A 318 9.90 4.63 30.18
CA GLY A 318 10.62 5.64 30.96
C GLY A 318 11.29 6.69 30.08
N ASP A 319 12.10 7.59 30.64
CA ASP A 319 13.01 8.41 29.84
C ASP A 319 14.35 7.67 29.70
N PRO A 320 14.78 7.25 28.50
CA PRO A 320 16.11 6.71 28.33
C PRO A 320 17.22 7.66 28.81
N GLU A 321 16.99 8.98 28.80
CA GLU A 321 17.97 9.97 29.29
C GLU A 321 18.28 9.78 30.78
N ASP A 322 17.30 9.39 31.60
CA ASP A 322 17.49 9.08 33.03
C ASP A 322 18.33 7.82 33.26
N HIS A 323 18.53 7.03 32.20
CA HIS A 323 19.27 5.78 32.20
C HIS A 323 20.53 5.84 31.35
N LEU A 324 20.83 7.01 30.75
CA LEU A 324 22.07 7.22 30.04
C LEU A 324 23.22 7.16 31.02
N HIS A 325 24.18 6.32 30.71
CA HIS A 325 25.34 6.13 31.54
C HIS A 325 26.38 7.22 31.30
N HIS A 326 27.12 7.59 32.35
CA HIS A 326 28.33 8.40 32.19
C HIS A 326 29.28 7.70 31.20
N PRO A 327 30.08 8.43 30.39
CA PRO A 327 31.05 7.85 29.46
C PRO A 327 32.00 6.80 30.05
N ASP A 328 32.22 6.85 31.37
CA ASP A 328 33.11 5.95 32.14
C ASP A 328 32.38 4.74 32.76
N HIS A 329 31.08 4.62 32.55
CA HIS A 329 30.36 3.43 32.98
C HIS A 329 30.90 2.21 32.21
N PRO A 330 30.87 0.98 32.76
CA PRO A 330 31.54 -0.16 32.13
C PRO A 330 30.90 -0.72 30.84
N HIS A 331 29.70 -0.28 30.44
CA HIS A 331 28.92 -0.83 29.31
C HIS A 331 28.59 0.07 28.09
N PRO A 332 28.89 1.38 28.02
CA PRO A 332 28.40 2.28 26.98
C PRO A 332 29.27 2.31 25.71
N LYS A 333 30.42 1.59 25.65
CA LYS A 333 31.37 1.69 24.52
C LYS A 333 31.82 0.38 23.88
N THR A 334 31.52 -0.77 24.46
CA THR A 334 31.96 -2.06 23.93
C THR A 334 30.78 -2.97 23.71
N ASP A 335 30.76 -3.64 22.55
CA ASP A 335 29.95 -4.82 22.24
C ASP A 335 29.46 -5.51 23.52
N PHE A 336 28.15 -5.55 23.78
CA PHE A 336 27.57 -6.08 25.04
C PHE A 336 28.10 -7.47 25.41
N ARG A 337 28.68 -8.19 24.44
CA ARG A 337 29.41 -9.46 24.59
C ARG A 337 30.72 -9.35 25.39
N ARG A 338 31.30 -8.16 25.53
CA ARG A 338 32.56 -7.87 26.26
C ARG A 338 32.35 -7.38 27.69
N CYS A 339 31.10 -7.27 28.14
CA CYS A 339 30.79 -6.90 29.51
C CYS A 339 31.27 -8.05 30.44
N PRO A 340 32.27 -7.81 31.32
CA PRO A 340 32.72 -8.82 32.25
C PRO A 340 31.54 -9.34 33.08
N ASP A 341 31.44 -10.66 33.23
CA ASP A 341 30.52 -11.33 34.14
C ASP A 341 29.01 -11.12 33.89
N GLY A 342 28.64 -10.63 32.71
CA GLY A 342 27.24 -10.37 32.37
C GLY A 342 26.60 -9.25 33.20
N ALA A 343 27.40 -8.31 33.72
CA ALA A 343 26.94 -7.21 34.55
C ALA A 343 25.83 -6.37 33.89
N TRP A 344 25.80 -6.28 32.56
CA TRP A 344 24.73 -5.61 31.80
C TRP A 344 23.34 -6.18 32.10
N ARG A 345 23.21 -7.48 32.40
CA ARG A 345 21.93 -8.12 32.74
C ARG A 345 21.36 -7.62 34.08
N LYS A 346 22.23 -7.13 34.95
CA LYS A 346 21.88 -6.55 36.25
C LYS A 346 21.76 -5.02 36.20
N CYS A 347 22.16 -4.40 35.09
CA CYS A 347 22.06 -2.96 34.92
C CYS A 347 20.62 -2.55 34.65
N TRP A 348 20.03 -1.77 35.57
CA TRP A 348 18.63 -1.35 35.51
C TRP A 348 18.30 -0.47 34.29
N GLY A 349 19.29 0.23 33.74
CA GLY A 349 19.13 1.03 32.52
C GLY A 349 19.28 0.24 31.21
N CYS A 350 20.03 -0.88 31.24
CA CYS A 350 20.28 -1.70 30.05
C CYS A 350 19.37 -2.93 29.95
N ASN A 351 18.83 -3.42 31.07
CA ASN A 351 18.04 -4.65 31.10
C ASN A 351 16.93 -4.60 32.19
N PRO A 352 15.64 -4.55 31.80
CA PRO A 352 15.16 -4.34 30.44
C PRO A 352 15.57 -2.96 29.91
N PRO A 353 15.82 -2.80 28.60
CA PRO A 353 16.13 -1.50 28.03
C PRO A 353 14.96 -0.54 28.25
N VAL A 354 15.27 0.61 28.87
CA VAL A 354 14.29 1.69 29.02
C VAL A 354 14.11 2.38 27.69
N HIS A 355 12.86 2.62 27.32
CA HIS A 355 12.49 3.30 26.09
C HIS A 355 11.50 4.41 26.40
N GLY A 356 11.32 5.30 25.42
CA GLY A 356 10.47 6.46 25.58
C GLY A 356 9.03 6.17 25.97
N GLN A 357 8.36 7.17 26.52
CA GLN A 357 6.98 7.05 26.95
C GLN A 357 6.04 7.40 25.77
N PRO A 358 5.30 6.42 25.21
CA PRO A 358 4.27 6.73 24.24
C PRO A 358 3.14 7.47 24.96
N VAL A 359 2.53 8.44 24.28
CA VAL A 359 1.43 9.25 24.81
C VAL A 359 0.27 9.25 23.84
N LEU A 360 -0.95 9.20 24.39
CA LEU A 360 -2.19 9.36 23.67
C LEU A 360 -2.86 10.67 24.08
N VAL A 361 -2.98 11.61 23.15
CA VAL A 361 -3.69 12.88 23.35
C VAL A 361 -5.08 12.76 22.70
N ILE A 362 -6.14 12.77 23.52
CA ILE A 362 -7.53 12.70 23.08
C ILE A 362 -8.42 13.64 23.88
N ARG A 363 -9.56 14.02 23.30
CA ARG A 363 -10.52 14.93 23.92
C ARG A 363 -11.01 14.37 25.27
N GLY A 364 -11.06 15.24 26.29
CA GLY A 364 -11.66 14.92 27.59
C GLY A 364 -10.80 14.07 28.53
N LYS A 365 -9.63 13.58 28.08
CA LYS A 365 -8.60 13.04 28.97
C LYS A 365 -7.50 14.09 29.12
N SER A 366 -7.68 15.03 30.04
CA SER A 366 -6.58 15.87 30.49
C SER A 366 -5.64 15.02 31.31
N HIS A 367 -4.41 14.78 30.84
CA HIS A 367 -3.35 14.35 31.75
C HIS A 367 -3.06 15.51 32.71
N PRO A 368 -3.19 15.31 34.03
CA PRO A 368 -3.17 16.40 35.01
C PRO A 368 -1.82 17.11 35.20
N GLU A 369 -0.79 16.82 34.40
CA GLU A 369 0.59 17.28 34.64
C GLU A 369 1.23 18.10 33.51
N TYR A 370 0.49 18.48 32.46
CA TYR A 370 1.06 19.31 31.40
C TYR A 370 1.09 20.79 31.79
N VAL A 371 2.10 21.19 32.58
CA VAL A 371 2.49 22.59 32.73
C VAL A 371 3.22 22.99 31.45
N ALA A 372 2.64 23.93 30.71
CA ALA A 372 3.20 24.40 29.44
C ALA A 372 4.68 24.79 29.61
N PHE A 373 5.56 24.08 28.90
CA PHE A 373 6.97 24.44 28.82
C PHE A 373 7.08 25.70 27.97
N THR A 374 7.15 26.87 28.61
CA THR A 374 7.52 28.12 27.92
C THR A 374 8.97 28.00 27.48
N PRO A 375 9.29 28.08 26.17
CA PRO A 375 10.67 28.07 25.72
C PRO A 375 11.37 29.30 26.30
N THR A 376 12.39 29.09 27.14
CA THR A 376 13.34 30.15 27.45
C THR A 376 14.03 30.53 26.15
N ALA A 377 13.87 31.79 25.73
CA ALA A 377 14.54 32.34 24.56
C ALA A 377 16.05 32.08 24.67
N VAL A 378 16.64 31.53 23.60
CA VAL A 378 18.09 31.32 23.44
C VAL A 378 18.72 32.59 22.89
#